data_AF-A0A9E1GLX3-F1
#
_entry.id   AF-A0A9E1GLX3-F1
#
_cell.length_a   1.000
_cell.length_b   1.000
_cell.length_c   1.000
_cell.angle_alpha   90.00
_cell.angle_beta   90.00
_cell.angle_gamma   90.00
#
_symmetry.space_group_name_H-M   'P 1'
#
loop_
_entity.id
_entity.type
_entity.pdbx_description
1 polymer ?
#
loop_
_entity_poly.entity_id
_entity_poly.type
_entity_poly.pdbx_seq_one_letter_code
_entity_poly.pdbx_strand_id
1 'polypeptide(L)' 'MFRNLEAEQKRLGLTNQEVANMLGISRVTYECKKKNGKFNRPQIVALMKLFNCSFEYLFEFNGEDDSRQAG' A
#
# COMPACT_ATOMS: atom_id res chain seq x y z
N MET A 1 -2.39 6.28 -6.52
CA MET A 1 -1.44 5.63 -5.57
C MET A 1 -1.87 5.97 -4.16
N PHE A 2 -1.66 5.09 -3.17
CA PHE A 2 -2.12 5.30 -1.79
C PHE A 2 -1.09 6.12 -1.00
N ARG A 3 -1.30 7.44 -0.91
CA ARG A 3 -0.35 8.38 -0.28
C ARG A 3 -0.11 8.04 1.20
N ASN A 4 -1.17 7.63 1.91
CA ASN A 4 -1.10 7.28 3.33
C ASN A 4 -0.27 6.01 3.56
N LEU A 5 -0.43 4.97 2.72
CA LEU A 5 0.42 3.78 2.76
C LEU A 5 1.91 4.10 2.58
N GLU A 6 2.23 5.04 1.70
CA GLU A 6 3.61 5.50 1.50
C GLU A 6 4.16 6.30 2.67
N ALA A 7 3.36 7.22 3.20
CA ALA A 7 3.73 8.05 4.34
C ALA A 7 4.04 7.18 5.56
N GLU A 8 3.19 6.21 5.87
CA GLU A 8 3.37 5.33 7.03
C GLU A 8 4.58 4.40 6.87
N GLN A 9 4.81 3.85 5.68
CA GLN A 9 6.03 3.09 5.40
C GLN A 9 7.28 3.94 5.63
N LYS A 10 7.29 5.18 5.11
CA LYS A 10 8.41 6.11 5.26
C LYS A 10 8.62 6.52 6.71
N ARG A 11 7.54 6.72 7.48
CA ARG A 11 7.58 7.07 8.91
C ARG A 11 8.28 5.99 9.75
N LEU A 12 8.10 4.73 9.39
CA LEU A 12 8.79 3.60 10.03
C LEU A 12 10.19 3.33 9.44
N GLY A 13 10.62 4.07 8.42
CA GLY A 13 11.93 3.87 7.78
C GLY A 13 12.06 2.55 7.01
N LEU A 14 10.94 1.92 6.64
CA LEU A 14 10.94 0.59 6.02
C LEU A 14 11.13 0.67 4.51
N THR A 15 12.00 -0.17 3.98
CA THR A 15 12.17 -0.41 2.54
C THR A 15 11.02 -1.25 2.00
N ASN A 16 10.83 -1.21 0.67
CA ASN A 16 9.84 -2.09 0.00
C ASN A 16 10.15 -3.57 0.22
N GLN A 17 11.43 -3.95 0.35
CA GLN A 17 11.83 -5.33 0.59
C GLN A 17 11.43 -5.79 2.00
N GLU A 18 11.60 -4.95 3.01
CA GLU A 18 11.24 -5.29 4.39
C GLU A 18 9.73 -5.47 4.55
N VAL A 19 8.91 -4.58 3.98
CA VAL A 19 7.45 -4.74 4.02
C VAL A 19 7.04 -6.00 3.23
N ALA A 20 7.66 -6.26 2.08
CA ALA A 20 7.39 -7.47 1.30
C ALA A 20 7.69 -8.75 2.10
N ASN A 21 8.82 -8.78 2.84
CA ASN A 21 9.19 -9.88 3.72
C ASN A 21 8.14 -10.09 4.82
N MET A 22 7.67 -9.01 5.47
CA MET A 22 6.61 -9.09 6.50
C MET A 22 5.28 -9.62 5.95
N LEU A 23 4.99 -9.34 4.67
CA LEU A 23 3.80 -9.81 3.97
C LEU A 23 3.95 -11.20 3.33
N GLY A 24 5.15 -11.81 3.39
CA GLY A 24 5.44 -13.10 2.77
C GLY A 24 5.32 -13.08 1.24
N ILE A 25 5.68 -11.97 0.59
CA ILE A 25 5.64 -11.80 -0.88
C ILE A 25 6.97 -11.27 -1.41
N SER A 26 7.16 -11.35 -2.73
CA SER A 26 8.32 -10.73 -3.37
C SER A 26 8.23 -9.19 -3.34
N ARG A 27 9.38 -8.51 -3.34
CA ARG A 27 9.44 -7.03 -3.46
C ARG A 27 8.69 -6.51 -4.68
N VAL A 28 8.85 -7.16 -5.85
CA VAL A 28 8.17 -6.75 -7.09
C VAL A 28 6.65 -6.87 -6.94
N THR A 29 6.17 -7.94 -6.30
CA THR A 29 4.74 -8.11 -5.99
C THR A 29 4.25 -7.02 -5.05
N TYR A 30 5.02 -6.67 -4.02
CA TYR A 30 4.68 -5.57 -3.12
C TYR A 30 4.60 -4.22 -3.84
N GLU A 31 5.58 -3.88 -4.67
CA GLU A 31 5.60 -2.62 -5.44
C GLU A 31 4.40 -2.51 -6.39
N CYS A 32 4.01 -3.60 -7.05
CA CYS A 32 2.83 -3.64 -7.90
C CYS A 32 1.54 -3.43 -7.09
N LYS A 33 1.38 -4.17 -5.98
CA LYS A 33 0.21 -4.07 -5.10
C LYS A 33 0.10 -2.70 -4.43
N LYS A 34 1.21 -2.11 -4.04
CA LYS A 34 1.28 -0.77 -3.46
C LYS A 34 0.76 0.31 -4.41
N LYS A 35 0.94 0.13 -5.73
CA LYS A 35 0.40 1.05 -6.75
C LYS A 35 -1.11 0.86 -6.96
N ASN A 36 -1.58 -0.38 -7.04
CA ASN A 36 -2.94 -0.71 -7.50
C ASN A 36 -3.92 -1.15 -6.40
N GLY A 37 -3.45 -1.36 -5.17
CA GLY A 37 -4.27 -1.68 -4.00
C GLY A 37 -4.71 -3.13 -3.91
N LYS A 38 -4.26 -4.02 -4.80
CA LYS A 38 -4.70 -5.41 -4.90
C LYS A 38 -4.09 -6.32 -3.83
N PHE A 39 -4.07 -5.89 -2.57
CA PHE A 39 -3.69 -6.71 -1.42
C PHE A 39 -4.82 -7.69 -1.08
N ASN A 40 -4.49 -8.89 -0.61
CA ASN A 40 -5.49 -9.80 -0.08
C ASN A 40 -5.81 -9.46 1.39
N ARG A 41 -6.89 -10.04 1.93
CA ARG A 41 -7.35 -9.74 3.29
C ARG A 41 -6.28 -9.96 4.38
N PRO A 42 -5.51 -11.07 4.40
CA PRO A 42 -4.41 -11.22 5.36
C PRO A 42 -3.34 -10.14 5.24
N GLN A 43 -2.97 -9.74 4.02
CA GLN A 43 -1.99 -8.67 3.77
C GLN A 43 -2.50 -7.31 4.28
N ILE A 44 -3.78 -7.01 4.03
CA ILE A 44 -4.42 -5.79 4.52
C ILE A 44 -4.37 -5.73 6.06
N VAL A 45 -4.76 -6.82 6.72
CA VAL A 45 -4.73 -6.90 8.19
C VAL A 45 -3.31 -6.75 8.72
N ALA A 46 -2.31 -7.36 8.06
CA ALA A 46 -0.91 -7.21 8.44
C ALA A 46 -0.43 -5.75 8.31
N LEU A 47 -0.80 -5.05 7.22
CA LEU A 47 -0.45 -3.64 7.02
C LEU A 47 -1.14 -2.72 8.04
N MET A 48 -2.42 -2.94 8.33
CA MET A 48 -3.14 -2.19 9.37
C MET A 48 -2.48 -2.35 10.74
N LYS A 49 -2.06 -3.56 11.10
CA LYS A 49 -1.34 -3.84 12.36
C LYS A 49 0.06 -3.21 12.36
N LEU A 50 0.79 -3.31 11.25
CA LEU A 50 2.15 -2.77 11.11
C LEU A 50 2.17 -1.25 11.29
N PHE A 51 1.23 -0.55 10.66
CA PHE A 51 1.17 0.92 10.69
C PHE A 51 0.24 1.49 11.76
N ASN A 52 -0.46 0.63 12.51
CA ASN A 52 -1.44 1.01 13.53
C ASN A 52 -2.49 2.01 13.01
N CYS A 53 -3.09 1.68 11.86
CA CYS A 53 -4.00 2.55 11.11
C CYS A 53 -5.25 1.78 10.63
N SER A 54 -6.33 2.50 10.33
CA SER A 54 -7.54 1.92 9.72
C SER A 54 -7.34 1.58 8.24
N PHE A 55 -8.20 0.72 7.71
CA PHE A 55 -8.21 0.39 6.28
C PHE A 55 -8.52 1.64 5.44
N GLU A 56 -9.53 2.39 5.85
CA GLU A 56 -10.04 3.59 5.16
C GLU A 56 -8.95 4.65 5.04
N TYR A 57 -8.16 4.87 6.10
CA TYR A 57 -7.03 5.79 6.07
C TYR A 57 -5.92 5.25 5.17
N LEU A 58 -5.47 4.01 5.39
CA LEU A 58 -4.28 3.48 4.74
C LEU A 58 -4.46 3.34 3.22
N PHE A 59 -5.67 2.99 2.79
CA PHE A 59 -6.06 2.79 1.40
C PHE A 59 -6.95 3.91 0.87
N GLU A 60 -6.90 5.10 1.48
CA GLU A 60 -7.57 6.28 0.95
C GLU A 60 -7.01 6.59 -0.44
N PHE A 61 -7.87 6.50 -1.46
CA PHE A 61 -7.52 6.79 -2.83
C PHE A 61 -7.79 8.27 -3.11
N ASN A 62 -6.80 9.11 -2.82
CA ASN A 62 -6.82 10.52 -3.23
C ASN A 62 -6.39 10.60 -4.70
N GLY A 63 -7.31 10.23 -5.59
CA GLY A 63 -7.12 10.31 -7.03
C GLY A 63 -6.98 11.76 -7.47
N GLU A 64 -5.77 12.16 -7.86
CA GLU A 64 -5.66 13.11 -8.97
C GLU A 64 -5.89 12.29 -10.24
N ASP A 65 -7.18 12.21 -10.56
CA ASP A 65 -7.82 12.08 -11.87
C ASP A 65 -7.06 11.34 -12.99
N ASP A 66 -7.52 10.13 -13.31
CA ASP A 66 -7.23 9.43 -14.57
C ASP A 66 -8.26 9.85 -15.65
N SER A 67 -8.54 11.15 -15.77
CA SER A 67 -9.39 11.71 -16.83
C SER A 67 -8.64 11.77 -18.17
N ARG A 68 -8.04 10.66 -18.61
CA ARG A 68 -7.68 10.44 -20.02
C ARG A 68 -7.83 8.97 -20.38
N GLN A 69 -9.07 8.57 -20.68
CA GLN A 69 -9.40 7.67 -21.78
C GLN A 69 -10.92 7.59 -21.98
N ALA A 70 -11.48 8.67 -22.53
CA ALA A 70 -12.67 8.63 -23.37
C ALA A 70 -12.58 9.83 -24.32
N GLY A 71 -12.32 9.56 -25.59
CA GLY A 71 -12.09 10.54 -26.66
C GLY A 71 -11.39 9.88 -27.82
#